data_AF-A6J4J7-F1
#
_entry.id   AF-A6J4J7-F1
#
_cell.length_a   1.000
_cell.length_b   1.000
_cell.length_c   1.000
_cell.angle_alpha   90.00
_cell.angle_beta   90.00
_cell.angle_gamma   90.00
#
_symmetry.space_group_name_H-M   'P 1'
#
loop_
_entity.id
_entity.type
_entity.pdbx_description
1 polymer ?
#
loop_
_entity_poly.entity_id
_entity_poly.type
_entity_poly.pdbx_seq_one_letter_code
_entity_poly.pdbx_strand_id
1 'polypeptide(L)'
;MAALAVLHGVVRRPLLRGLLQEVRCLGRSYASKPTLNDVVIVSATRTPIGSFLGSLASQPATKLGTIAIQGAIEKAGIPKEEVKEVYMGNVIQGGEGQAPTRQATLGAGLPIATPCTTVNKVCASGMKAIMMASQSLMCGHQDVMVAGGMESMSNVPYVMSRGATPYGGVKLEDLIVKDGLTDVYNKIHMGNCAENTAKKLSISREEQDKYAIGSYTRSKEAWDAGKFANEITPITISVKGKPDVVVKEDEEYKRVDFSKVPKLKTVFQKENGTVTAANASTLNDGAAAVVLMTAEAAQRLKVKPLARIAAFADAAVDPIDFPLAPAYAVPKVLKYAGLKKEDIAMWEVNEAFSVVVLANIKMLEIDPQKVNVHGGAVSLGHPIGMSGARIVVHLAHALKQGEFGLASICNGGGGASAVLIEKL
;
A
#
# COMPACT_ATOMS: atom_id res chain seq x y z
N MET A 1 -72.96 24.04 -21.33
CA MET A 1 -73.85 25.04 -20.68
C MET A 1 -73.00 26.13 -20.05
N ALA A 2 -73.33 27.40 -20.35
CA ALA A 2 -72.94 28.69 -19.75
C ALA A 2 -71.43 28.99 -19.53
N ALA A 3 -70.77 29.88 -20.31
CA ALA A 3 -70.86 31.36 -20.37
C ALA A 3 -70.02 32.05 -19.26
N LEU A 4 -68.83 32.60 -19.54
CA LEU A 4 -68.48 33.95 -20.05
C LEU A 4 -68.79 35.14 -19.11
N ALA A 5 -67.73 35.79 -18.59
CA ALA A 5 -67.69 37.20 -18.14
C ALA A 5 -66.19 37.59 -18.01
N VAL A 6 -65.54 38.16 -19.03
CA VAL A 6 -65.49 39.59 -19.43
C VAL A 6 -65.22 40.54 -18.26
N LEU A 7 -64.00 41.07 -18.20
CA LEU A 7 -63.75 42.47 -17.88
C LEU A 7 -62.52 42.96 -18.65
N HIS A 8 -62.78 43.87 -19.59
CA HIS A 8 -61.81 44.63 -20.34
C HIS A 8 -61.16 45.69 -19.46
N GLY A 9 -59.85 45.89 -19.63
CA GLY A 9 -59.11 46.99 -19.03
C GLY A 9 -57.73 47.12 -19.68
N VAL A 10 -57.67 47.71 -20.87
CA VAL A 10 -56.43 48.02 -21.58
C VAL A 10 -55.78 49.23 -20.91
N VAL A 11 -54.63 49.02 -20.26
CA VAL A 11 -53.64 50.07 -20.02
C VAL A 11 -52.34 49.71 -20.74
N ARG A 12 -51.80 50.74 -21.40
CA ARG A 12 -50.74 50.71 -22.41
C ARG A 12 -49.34 50.47 -21.81
N ARG A 13 -48.48 49.91 -22.68
CA ARG A 13 -47.05 50.23 -22.90
C ARG A 13 -45.97 49.49 -22.08
N PRO A 14 -44.75 49.32 -22.64
CA PRO A 14 -44.25 48.01 -23.05
C PRO A 14 -42.83 47.74 -22.54
N LEU A 15 -42.63 46.72 -21.73
CA LEU A 15 -41.31 46.20 -21.36
C LEU A 15 -41.51 44.69 -21.14
N LEU A 16 -40.55 43.86 -21.57
CA LEU A 16 -40.53 42.39 -21.52
C LEU A 16 -40.98 41.64 -22.80
N ARG A 17 -40.65 42.17 -23.98
CA ARG A 17 -40.46 41.33 -25.19
C ARG A 17 -38.98 41.24 -25.55
N GLY A 18 -38.21 40.63 -24.67
CA GLY A 18 -36.78 40.43 -24.90
C GLY A 18 -36.12 39.62 -23.80
N LEU A 19 -36.61 38.41 -23.53
CA LEU A 19 -35.90 37.41 -22.70
C LEU A 19 -36.59 36.03 -22.73
N LEU A 20 -36.97 35.55 -23.91
CA LEU A 20 -37.27 34.13 -24.13
C LEU A 20 -36.67 33.72 -25.48
N GLN A 21 -35.37 33.94 -25.63
CA GLN A 21 -34.58 33.15 -26.56
C GLN A 21 -34.09 31.96 -25.74
N GLU A 22 -34.87 30.87 -25.74
CA GLU A 22 -34.43 29.58 -25.25
C GLU A 22 -33.16 29.20 -26.01
N VAL A 23 -32.00 29.49 -25.41
CA VAL A 23 -30.76 28.82 -25.77
C VAL A 23 -30.91 27.40 -25.28
N ARG A 24 -31.53 26.54 -26.10
CA ARG A 24 -31.30 25.10 -26.03
C ARG A 24 -29.84 24.87 -26.38
N CYS A 25 -28.95 25.03 -25.40
CA CYS A 25 -27.64 24.43 -25.44
C CYS A 25 -27.86 22.91 -25.49
N LEU A 26 -27.93 22.37 -26.71
CA LEU A 26 -27.67 20.96 -26.97
C LEU A 26 -26.22 20.71 -26.53
N GLY A 27 -26.04 20.43 -25.24
CA GLY A 27 -24.76 19.98 -24.71
C GLY A 27 -24.39 18.67 -25.37
N ARG A 28 -23.60 18.71 -26.43
CA ARG A 28 -22.88 17.53 -26.91
C ARG A 28 -21.83 17.20 -25.86
N SER A 29 -22.11 16.20 -25.03
CA SER A 29 -21.09 15.58 -24.18
C SER A 29 -20.21 14.72 -25.08
N TYR A 30 -19.09 15.25 -25.54
CA TYR A 30 -18.01 14.43 -26.08
C TYR A 30 -17.30 13.77 -24.90
N ALA A 31 -17.55 12.48 -24.67
CA ALA A 31 -16.78 11.69 -23.73
C ALA A 31 -15.50 11.18 -24.42
N SER A 32 -14.49 12.04 -24.57
CA SER A 32 -13.14 11.59 -24.94
C SER A 32 -12.35 11.27 -23.68
N LYS A 33 -11.71 10.11 -23.62
CA LYS A 33 -10.71 9.81 -22.58
C LYS A 33 -9.40 10.55 -22.92
N PRO A 34 -8.66 11.07 -21.93
CA PRO A 34 -7.35 11.65 -22.19
C PRO A 34 -6.39 10.58 -22.72
N THR A 35 -5.54 10.95 -23.67
CA THR A 35 -4.39 10.14 -24.07
C THR A 35 -3.27 10.39 -23.07
N LEU A 36 -2.86 9.35 -22.34
CA LEU A 36 -1.85 9.42 -21.29
C LEU A 36 -0.63 8.57 -21.67
N ASN A 37 0.54 8.87 -21.11
CA ASN A 37 1.73 8.05 -21.32
C ASN A 37 1.58 6.68 -20.64
N ASP A 38 2.12 5.64 -21.28
CA ASP A 38 2.24 4.32 -20.67
C ASP A 38 3.34 4.32 -19.61
N VAL A 39 3.03 3.75 -18.43
CA VAL A 39 3.96 3.69 -17.29
C VAL A 39 4.48 2.27 -17.12
N VAL A 40 5.80 2.15 -17.00
CA VAL A 40 6.49 0.87 -16.82
C VAL A 40 7.33 0.86 -15.55
N ILE A 41 7.39 -0.31 -14.92
CA ILE A 41 8.34 -0.66 -13.85
C ILE A 41 9.58 -1.23 -14.51
N VAL A 42 10.75 -0.61 -14.30
CA VAL A 42 12.04 -1.10 -14.85
C VAL A 42 12.85 -1.86 -13.83
N SER A 43 12.71 -1.52 -12.55
CA SER A 43 13.28 -2.29 -11.46
C SER A 43 12.41 -2.21 -10.23
N ALA A 44 12.56 -3.20 -9.37
CA ALA A 44 11.79 -3.35 -8.15
C ALA A 44 12.68 -4.06 -7.13
N THR A 45 12.93 -3.45 -5.97
CA THR A 45 13.76 -4.03 -4.91
C THR A 45 13.21 -3.67 -3.54
N ARG A 46 13.67 -4.41 -2.53
CA ARG A 46 13.35 -4.18 -1.13
C ARG A 46 14.48 -4.66 -0.25
N THR A 47 14.52 -4.13 0.96
CA THR A 47 15.31 -4.72 2.04
C THR A 47 14.68 -6.06 2.46
N PRO A 48 15.43 -6.91 3.18
CA PRO A 48 14.80 -7.86 4.09
C PRO A 48 13.87 -7.14 5.07
N ILE A 49 12.90 -7.86 5.60
CA ILE A 49 12.03 -7.40 6.67
C ILE A 49 12.63 -7.88 8.00
N GLY A 50 12.96 -6.92 8.87
CA GLY A 50 13.41 -7.17 10.23
C GLY A 50 12.21 -7.31 11.16
N SER A 51 12.29 -8.21 12.15
CA SER A 51 11.31 -8.27 13.23
C SER A 51 11.43 -7.05 14.15
N PHE A 52 10.34 -6.73 14.87
CA PHE A 52 10.35 -5.68 15.90
C PHE A 52 11.47 -5.89 16.91
N LEU A 53 12.27 -4.83 17.11
CA LEU A 53 13.47 -4.84 17.96
C LEU A 53 14.47 -5.96 17.59
N GLY A 54 14.43 -6.42 16.33
CA GLY A 54 15.23 -7.51 15.79
C GLY A 54 16.42 -7.03 14.95
N SER A 55 16.67 -7.74 13.85
CA SER A 55 17.88 -7.59 13.04
C SER A 55 18.10 -6.19 12.49
N LEU A 56 17.04 -5.47 12.10
CA LEU A 56 17.12 -4.14 11.49
C LEU A 56 16.82 -2.98 12.45
N ALA A 57 16.57 -3.26 13.73
CA ALA A 57 16.09 -2.25 14.68
C ALA A 57 17.06 -1.07 14.90
N SER A 58 18.36 -1.26 14.65
CA SER A 58 19.36 -0.18 14.73
C SER A 58 19.30 0.81 13.57
N GLN A 59 18.54 0.52 12.51
CA GLN A 59 18.50 1.31 11.29
C GLN A 59 17.25 2.20 11.28
N PRO A 60 17.39 3.53 11.10
CA PRO A 60 16.23 4.40 10.93
C PRO A 60 15.53 4.11 9.59
N ALA A 61 14.23 4.40 9.50
CA ALA A 61 13.42 4.18 8.29
C ALA A 61 14.05 4.82 7.04
N THR A 62 14.60 6.03 7.17
CA THR A 62 15.27 6.77 6.09
C THR A 62 16.53 6.06 5.56
N LYS A 63 17.25 5.32 6.41
CA LYS A 63 18.40 4.50 5.99
C LYS A 63 17.95 3.23 5.27
N LEU A 64 16.87 2.60 5.71
CA LEU A 64 16.27 1.48 4.99
C LEU A 64 15.78 1.93 3.60
N GLY A 65 15.09 3.08 3.54
CA GLY A 65 14.67 3.72 2.29
C GLY A 65 15.83 4.05 1.36
N THR A 66 16.92 4.58 1.90
CA THR A 66 18.17 4.82 1.15
C THR A 66 18.64 3.55 0.43
N ILE A 67 18.71 2.42 1.16
CA ILE A 67 19.21 1.16 0.62
C ILE A 67 18.29 0.61 -0.46
N ALA A 68 16.97 0.67 -0.25
CA ALA A 68 15.99 0.23 -1.25
C ALA A 68 16.08 1.09 -2.53
N ILE A 69 16.17 2.42 -2.42
CA ILE A 69 16.31 3.32 -3.56
C ILE A 69 17.61 3.04 -4.32
N GLN A 70 18.74 2.87 -3.62
CA GLN A 70 20.01 2.50 -4.24
C GLN A 70 19.91 1.19 -5.02
N GLY A 71 19.40 0.14 -4.38
CA GLY A 71 19.23 -1.16 -5.01
C GLY A 71 18.32 -1.10 -6.23
N ALA A 72 17.25 -0.29 -6.19
CA ALA A 72 16.34 -0.15 -7.33
C ALA A 72 17.03 0.53 -8.52
N ILE A 73 17.75 1.63 -8.30
CA ILE A 73 18.45 2.34 -9.38
C ILE A 73 19.57 1.50 -9.97
N GLU A 74 20.38 0.85 -9.13
CA GLU A 74 21.45 -0.05 -9.56
C GLU A 74 20.89 -1.18 -10.43
N LYS A 75 19.76 -1.77 -10.01
CA LYS A 75 19.10 -2.85 -10.75
C LYS A 75 18.41 -2.38 -12.03
N ALA A 76 17.98 -1.13 -12.10
CA ALA A 76 17.48 -0.52 -13.34
C ALA A 76 18.60 -0.25 -14.35
N GLY A 77 19.85 -0.13 -13.89
CA GLY A 77 21.00 0.17 -14.75
C GLY A 77 20.96 1.58 -15.35
N ILE A 78 20.37 2.55 -14.63
CA ILE A 78 20.29 3.94 -15.08
C ILE A 78 21.17 4.87 -14.24
N PRO A 79 21.65 6.00 -14.80
CA PRO A 79 22.29 7.06 -14.02
C PRO A 79 21.33 7.62 -12.96
N LYS A 80 21.86 8.00 -11.79
CA LYS A 80 21.04 8.59 -10.71
C LYS A 80 20.43 9.92 -11.12
N GLU A 81 21.09 10.63 -12.02
CA GLU A 81 20.68 11.90 -12.61
C GLU A 81 19.44 11.77 -13.51
N GLU A 82 19.11 10.55 -13.93
CA GLU A 82 17.89 10.31 -14.68
C GLU A 82 16.65 10.35 -13.79
N VAL A 83 16.76 10.06 -12.50
CA VAL A 83 15.61 10.13 -11.59
C VAL A 83 15.20 11.58 -11.36
N LYS A 84 13.97 11.94 -11.76
CA LYS A 84 13.50 13.32 -11.69
C LYS A 84 12.82 13.66 -10.38
N GLU A 85 12.16 12.70 -9.74
CA GLU A 85 11.39 12.91 -8.51
C GLU A 85 11.20 11.60 -7.73
N VAL A 86 11.07 11.69 -6.40
CA VAL A 86 10.93 10.53 -5.51
C VAL A 86 9.73 10.65 -4.56
N TYR A 87 8.86 9.63 -4.54
CA TYR A 87 7.79 9.47 -3.56
C TYR A 87 7.99 8.24 -2.68
N MET A 88 8.02 8.41 -1.36
CA MET A 88 8.09 7.29 -0.42
C MET A 88 6.91 7.33 0.56
N GLY A 89 6.21 6.20 0.67
CA GLY A 89 5.22 5.96 1.70
C GLY A 89 5.85 5.72 3.07
N ASN A 90 5.42 6.43 4.11
CA ASN A 90 5.94 6.27 5.48
C ASN A 90 4.93 6.88 6.46
N VAL A 91 4.45 6.05 7.39
CA VAL A 91 3.25 6.33 8.18
C VAL A 91 3.60 7.10 9.44
N ILE A 92 4.54 6.59 10.25
CA ILE A 92 4.84 7.15 11.56
C ILE A 92 6.13 7.95 11.49
N GLN A 93 6.00 9.18 11.01
CA GLN A 93 7.13 10.08 10.69
C GLN A 93 7.74 10.78 11.92
N GLY A 94 7.13 10.59 13.10
CA GLY A 94 7.55 11.25 14.33
C GLY A 94 8.98 10.85 14.74
N GLY A 95 9.85 11.85 14.92
CA GLY A 95 11.24 11.62 15.36
C GLY A 95 12.24 11.29 14.26
N GLU A 96 11.80 11.11 13.01
CA GLU A 96 12.70 10.79 11.88
C GLU A 96 13.49 11.99 11.35
N GLY A 97 13.20 13.20 11.83
CA GLY A 97 13.76 14.45 11.31
C GLY A 97 12.99 15.03 10.13
N GLN A 98 13.51 16.11 9.54
CA GLN A 98 12.82 16.83 8.47
C GLN A 98 12.84 16.03 7.15
N ALA A 99 11.69 15.99 6.47
CA ALA A 99 11.52 15.42 5.13
C ALA A 99 12.13 14.01 4.96
N PRO A 100 11.56 12.95 5.57
CA PRO A 100 12.10 11.59 5.52
C PRO A 100 12.45 11.08 4.11
N THR A 101 11.58 11.31 3.12
CA THR A 101 11.85 10.93 1.72
C THR A 101 13.09 11.63 1.18
N ARG A 102 13.29 12.90 1.51
CA ARG A 102 14.47 13.66 1.09
C ARG A 102 15.75 13.12 1.72
N GLN A 103 15.70 12.71 2.99
CA GLN A 103 16.83 12.05 3.64
C GLN A 103 17.19 10.73 2.94
N ALA A 104 16.20 9.91 2.60
CA ALA A 104 16.41 8.66 1.87
C ALA A 104 16.99 8.90 0.46
N THR A 105 16.44 9.86 -0.28
CA THR A 105 16.89 10.23 -1.64
C THR A 105 18.33 10.74 -1.64
N LEU A 106 18.68 11.67 -0.76
CA LEU A 106 20.05 12.19 -0.68
C LEU A 106 21.02 11.15 -0.11
N GLY A 107 20.58 10.34 0.86
CA GLY A 107 21.35 9.20 1.37
C GLY A 107 21.67 8.17 0.28
N ALA A 108 20.77 8.01 -0.69
CA ALA A 108 20.99 7.18 -1.87
C ALA A 108 21.97 7.79 -2.89
N GLY A 109 22.36 9.05 -2.71
CA GLY A 109 23.29 9.78 -3.57
C GLY A 109 22.65 10.30 -4.85
N LEU A 110 21.33 10.51 -4.87
CA LEU A 110 20.66 11.18 -5.99
C LEU A 110 20.98 12.68 -5.98
N PRO A 111 20.86 13.38 -7.13
CA PRO A 111 21.14 14.80 -7.20
C PRO A 111 20.33 15.63 -6.21
N ILE A 112 20.92 16.71 -5.70
CA ILE A 112 20.22 17.67 -4.84
C ILE A 112 19.01 18.32 -5.52
N ALA A 113 18.96 18.33 -6.85
CA ALA A 113 17.83 18.85 -7.61
C ALA A 113 16.57 17.97 -7.54
N THR A 114 16.69 16.71 -7.10
CA THR A 114 15.59 15.71 -7.11
C THR A 114 14.50 16.05 -6.08
N PRO A 115 13.29 16.48 -6.46
CA PRO A 115 12.21 16.77 -5.52
C PRO A 115 11.74 15.49 -4.81
N CYS A 116 11.20 15.65 -3.61
CA CYS A 116 10.84 14.54 -2.74
C CYS A 116 9.53 14.81 -2.01
N THR A 117 8.66 13.81 -1.93
CA THR A 117 7.42 13.88 -1.14
C THR A 117 7.23 12.61 -0.31
N THR A 118 6.96 12.77 0.99
CA THR A 118 6.56 11.66 1.87
C THR A 118 5.04 11.52 1.86
N VAL A 119 4.54 10.31 1.59
CA VAL A 119 3.11 10.02 1.45
C VAL A 119 2.64 9.22 2.68
N ASN A 120 1.49 9.60 3.24
CA ASN A 120 0.82 8.81 4.28
C ASN A 120 -0.62 8.48 3.87
N LYS A 121 -0.87 7.20 3.61
CA LYS A 121 -2.19 6.56 3.49
C LYS A 121 -2.22 5.28 4.36
N VAL A 122 -1.66 5.38 5.57
CA VAL A 122 -1.47 4.27 6.52
C VAL A 122 -0.82 3.05 5.81
N CYS A 123 -1.33 1.83 5.97
CA CYS A 123 -0.76 0.63 5.37
C CYS A 123 -0.67 0.70 3.82
N ALA A 124 -1.51 1.50 3.17
CA ALA A 124 -1.51 1.67 1.72
C ALA A 124 -0.47 2.68 1.20
N SER A 125 0.33 3.31 2.09
CA SER A 125 1.24 4.41 1.73
C SER A 125 2.20 4.06 0.60
N GLY A 126 2.88 2.90 0.69
CA GLY A 126 3.84 2.50 -0.35
C GLY A 126 3.19 2.26 -1.71
N MET A 127 1.98 1.70 -1.74
CA MET A 127 1.23 1.54 -2.99
C MET A 127 0.72 2.88 -3.52
N LYS A 128 0.26 3.77 -2.63
CA LYS A 128 -0.22 5.09 -3.01
C LYS A 128 0.89 5.97 -3.59
N ALA A 129 2.11 5.86 -3.07
CA ALA A 129 3.29 6.52 -3.65
C ALA A 129 3.52 6.07 -5.11
N ILE A 130 3.44 4.77 -5.39
CA ILE A 130 3.53 4.22 -6.76
C ILE A 130 2.41 4.77 -7.65
N MET A 131 1.17 4.82 -7.16
CA MET A 131 0.03 5.36 -7.91
C MET A 131 0.22 6.85 -8.25
N MET A 132 0.63 7.67 -7.27
CA MET A 132 0.84 9.11 -7.47
C MET A 132 2.00 9.39 -8.44
N ALA A 133 3.10 8.64 -8.32
CA ALA A 133 4.21 8.74 -9.27
C ALA A 133 3.77 8.34 -10.69
N SER A 134 2.98 7.27 -10.81
CA SER A 134 2.40 6.84 -12.09
C SER A 134 1.53 7.93 -12.72
N GLN A 135 0.72 8.65 -11.92
CA GLN A 135 -0.09 9.76 -12.42
C GLN A 135 0.77 10.92 -12.96
N SER A 136 1.89 11.24 -12.29
CA SER A 136 2.83 12.26 -12.76
C SER A 136 3.47 11.88 -14.11
N LEU A 137 3.88 10.63 -14.26
CA LEU A 137 4.41 10.07 -15.51
C LEU A 137 3.36 10.02 -16.62
N MET A 138 2.13 9.58 -16.31
CA MET A 138 0.99 9.57 -17.24
C MET A 138 0.68 10.96 -17.80
N CYS A 139 0.81 12.01 -16.97
CA CYS A 139 0.61 13.40 -17.37
C CYS A 139 1.81 14.00 -18.12
N GLY A 140 2.95 13.30 -18.17
CA GLY A 140 4.17 13.80 -18.81
C GLY A 140 4.87 14.91 -18.03
N HIS A 141 4.60 15.05 -16.72
CA HIS A 141 5.29 16.03 -15.88
C HIS A 141 6.72 15.60 -15.55
N GLN A 142 6.93 14.29 -15.43
CA GLN A 142 8.24 13.65 -15.30
C GLN A 142 8.30 12.46 -16.26
N ASP A 143 9.50 12.02 -16.59
CA ASP A 143 9.73 10.85 -17.45
C ASP A 143 10.34 9.65 -16.69
N VAL A 144 11.03 9.89 -15.58
CA VAL A 144 11.58 8.86 -14.67
C VAL A 144 11.39 9.27 -13.20
N MET A 145 10.83 8.38 -12.39
CA MET A 145 10.61 8.58 -10.96
C MET A 145 10.98 7.34 -10.16
N VAL A 146 11.30 7.54 -8.88
CA VAL A 146 11.34 6.44 -7.90
C VAL A 146 10.12 6.53 -7.00
N ALA A 147 9.46 5.39 -6.77
CA ALA A 147 8.36 5.31 -5.83
C ALA A 147 8.52 4.10 -4.92
N GLY A 148 8.00 4.16 -3.69
CA GLY A 148 8.14 3.06 -2.76
C GLY A 148 7.55 3.33 -1.41
N GLY A 149 8.05 2.63 -0.40
CA GLY A 149 7.69 2.86 0.99
C GLY A 149 8.73 2.34 1.97
N MET A 150 8.76 2.92 3.16
CA MET A 150 9.69 2.60 4.22
C MET A 150 9.02 2.76 5.58
N GLU A 151 9.43 1.94 6.54
CA GLU A 151 9.02 2.08 7.92
C GLU A 151 10.10 1.48 8.83
N SER A 152 10.31 2.09 9.99
CA SER A 152 11.02 1.43 11.10
C SER A 152 10.17 1.54 12.35
N MET A 153 9.34 0.53 12.58
CA MET A 153 8.48 0.47 13.76
C MET A 153 9.32 0.36 15.04
N SER A 154 10.51 -0.24 14.98
CA SER A 154 11.45 -0.35 16.11
C SER A 154 11.96 1.01 16.62
N ASN A 155 11.98 2.04 15.76
CA ASN A 155 12.48 3.38 16.10
C ASN A 155 11.36 4.41 16.35
N VAL A 156 10.10 3.97 16.32
CA VAL A 156 8.96 4.86 16.59
C VAL A 156 9.00 5.34 18.06
N PRO A 157 8.95 6.65 18.33
CA PRO A 157 9.08 7.17 19.68
C PRO A 157 7.74 7.16 20.44
N TYR A 158 7.84 7.35 21.74
CA TYR A 158 6.72 7.81 22.57
C TYR A 158 6.57 9.33 22.46
N VAL A 159 5.37 9.85 22.73
CA VAL A 159 5.07 11.30 22.72
C VAL A 159 4.52 11.83 24.03
N MET A 160 4.79 13.11 24.27
CA MET A 160 4.18 13.93 25.31
C MET A 160 3.49 15.13 24.65
N SER A 161 2.29 15.46 25.11
CA SER A 161 1.59 16.67 24.64
C SER A 161 2.37 17.93 25.02
N ARG A 162 2.41 18.91 24.12
CA ARG A 162 2.98 20.24 24.42
C ARG A 162 2.06 20.99 25.38
N GLY A 163 2.61 21.64 26.39
CA GLY A 163 1.87 22.49 27.32
C GLY A 163 2.28 22.27 28.77
N ALA A 164 1.44 22.74 29.70
CA ALA A 164 1.64 22.51 31.12
C ALA A 164 1.38 21.04 31.47
N THR A 165 2.29 20.44 32.22
CA THR A 165 2.13 19.08 32.75
C THR A 165 0.99 19.08 33.79
N PRO A 166 -0.09 18.30 33.60
CA PRO A 166 -1.20 18.29 34.55
C PRO A 166 -0.78 17.80 35.94
N TYR A 167 -1.35 18.41 36.99
CA TYR A 167 -1.22 17.90 38.36
C TYR A 167 -1.79 16.47 38.43
N GLY A 168 -1.06 15.54 39.06
CA GLY A 168 -1.42 14.12 39.13
C GLY A 168 -0.72 13.23 38.09
N GLY A 169 0.01 13.81 37.13
CA GLY A 169 0.89 13.08 36.21
C GLY A 169 0.45 13.10 34.75
N VAL A 170 1.32 12.57 33.89
CA VAL A 170 1.10 12.48 32.44
C VAL A 170 1.45 11.08 31.94
N LYS A 171 0.67 10.57 30.98
CA LYS A 171 0.97 9.34 30.26
C LYS A 171 1.71 9.70 28.97
N LEU A 172 2.89 9.10 28.76
CA LEU A 172 3.54 9.12 27.45
C LEU A 172 2.84 8.10 26.55
N GLU A 173 2.42 8.53 25.37
CA GLU A 173 1.69 7.67 24.43
C GLU A 173 2.64 7.05 23.41
N ASP A 174 2.48 5.76 23.14
CA ASP A 174 3.23 5.06 22.08
C ASP A 174 2.63 5.41 20.71
N LEU A 175 3.44 5.96 19.79
CA LEU A 175 2.96 6.34 18.47
C LEU A 175 2.61 5.15 17.57
N ILE A 176 3.17 3.96 17.79
CA ILE A 176 2.76 2.75 17.06
C ILE A 176 1.27 2.50 17.33
N VAL A 177 0.90 2.53 18.61
CA VAL A 177 -0.48 2.32 19.03
C VAL A 177 -1.35 3.50 18.61
N LYS A 178 -0.92 4.73 18.92
CA LYS A 178 -1.74 5.94 18.77
C LYS A 178 -1.98 6.31 17.31
N ASP A 179 -0.92 6.45 16.52
CA ASP A 179 -0.98 6.99 15.16
C ASP A 179 -1.03 5.87 14.10
N GLY A 180 -0.51 4.68 14.43
CA GLY A 180 -0.49 3.54 13.52
C GLY A 180 -1.71 2.63 13.62
N LEU A 181 -2.08 2.20 14.85
CA LEU A 181 -2.89 0.99 15.05
C LEU A 181 -4.21 1.20 15.81
N THR A 182 -4.55 2.43 16.19
CA THR A 182 -5.83 2.76 16.84
C THR A 182 -6.79 3.40 15.85
N ASP A 183 -8.00 2.85 15.73
CA ASP A 183 -9.06 3.50 14.97
C ASP A 183 -9.55 4.72 15.74
N VAL A 184 -9.48 5.90 15.12
CA VAL A 184 -9.81 7.17 15.78
C VAL A 184 -11.29 7.26 16.15
N TYR A 185 -12.16 6.65 15.35
CA TYR A 185 -13.61 6.79 15.49
C TYR A 185 -14.17 5.82 16.54
N ASN A 186 -13.76 4.55 16.46
CA ASN A 186 -14.20 3.49 17.34
C ASN A 186 -13.35 3.39 18.63
N LYS A 187 -12.16 4.02 18.65
CA LYS A 187 -11.21 4.00 19.78
C LYS A 187 -10.80 2.59 20.20
N ILE A 188 -10.61 1.71 19.21
CA ILE A 188 -10.21 0.31 19.37
C ILE A 188 -9.01 0.01 18.47
N HIS A 189 -8.30 -1.08 18.75
CA HIS A 189 -7.18 -1.51 17.92
C HIS A 189 -7.66 -2.01 16.55
N MET A 190 -6.82 -1.94 15.52
CA MET A 190 -7.11 -2.53 14.19
C MET A 190 -7.52 -4.01 14.28
N GLY A 191 -6.94 -4.74 15.22
CA GLY A 191 -7.29 -6.13 15.51
C GLY A 191 -8.73 -6.33 15.99
N ASN A 192 -9.32 -5.37 16.71
CA ASN A 192 -10.74 -5.41 17.08
C ASN A 192 -11.65 -5.18 15.86
N CYS A 193 -11.22 -4.35 14.91
CA CYS A 193 -11.94 -4.15 13.65
C CYS A 193 -11.92 -5.44 12.80
N ALA A 194 -10.80 -6.16 12.83
CA ALA A 194 -10.66 -7.47 12.21
C ALA A 194 -11.60 -8.52 12.84
N GLU A 195 -11.74 -8.54 14.18
CA GLU A 195 -12.72 -9.39 14.89
C GLU A 195 -14.17 -9.10 14.47
N ASN A 196 -14.52 -7.81 14.28
CA ASN A 196 -15.84 -7.43 13.79
C ASN A 196 -16.12 -8.03 12.39
N THR A 197 -15.13 -8.01 11.50
CA THR A 197 -15.26 -8.65 10.18
C THR A 197 -15.34 -10.18 10.29
N ALA A 198 -14.52 -10.79 11.15
CA ALA A 198 -14.54 -12.24 11.39
C ALA A 198 -15.94 -12.69 11.80
N LYS A 199 -16.58 -11.95 12.72
CA LYS A 199 -17.96 -12.19 13.15
C LYS A 199 -18.96 -12.00 11.99
N LYS A 200 -18.91 -10.85 11.28
CA LYS A 200 -19.86 -10.53 10.18
C LYS A 200 -19.85 -11.58 9.07
N LEU A 201 -18.67 -12.10 8.71
CA LEU A 201 -18.52 -13.08 7.63
C LEU A 201 -18.43 -14.52 8.12
N SER A 202 -18.58 -14.75 9.43
CA SER A 202 -18.47 -16.07 10.07
C SER A 202 -17.16 -16.79 9.73
N ILE A 203 -16.05 -16.06 9.78
CA ILE A 203 -14.70 -16.60 9.55
C ILE A 203 -14.17 -17.08 10.90
N SER A 204 -13.98 -18.39 11.04
CA SER A 204 -13.63 -19.02 12.30
C SER A 204 -12.16 -18.81 12.69
N ARG A 205 -11.85 -19.12 13.95
CA ARG A 205 -10.47 -19.15 14.46
C ARG A 205 -9.63 -20.18 13.70
N GLU A 206 -10.19 -21.35 13.45
CA GLU A 206 -9.52 -22.47 12.78
C GLU A 206 -9.18 -22.14 11.33
N GLU A 207 -10.08 -21.42 10.63
CA GLU A 207 -9.81 -20.93 9.27
C GLU A 207 -8.65 -19.94 9.24
N GLN A 208 -8.62 -18.99 10.20
CA GLN A 208 -7.56 -17.99 10.32
C GLN A 208 -6.21 -18.61 10.67
N ASP A 209 -6.19 -19.58 11.59
CA ASP A 209 -4.97 -20.31 11.96
C ASP A 209 -4.46 -21.18 10.81
N LYS A 210 -5.36 -21.85 10.09
CA LYS A 210 -4.99 -22.63 8.89
C LYS A 210 -4.39 -21.73 7.81
N TYR A 211 -4.96 -20.55 7.58
CA TYR A 211 -4.41 -19.56 6.66
C TYR A 211 -3.01 -19.11 7.12
N ALA A 212 -2.85 -18.78 8.40
CA ALA A 212 -1.58 -18.32 8.96
C ALA A 212 -0.47 -19.37 8.80
N ILE A 213 -0.73 -20.63 9.17
CA ILE A 213 0.20 -21.74 8.97
C ILE A 213 0.57 -21.86 7.49
N GLY A 214 -0.42 -21.76 6.60
CA GLY A 214 -0.19 -21.74 5.16
C GLY A 214 0.73 -20.61 4.71
N SER A 215 0.57 -19.40 5.24
CA SER A 215 1.44 -18.26 4.92
C SER A 215 2.90 -18.51 5.36
N TYR A 216 3.12 -18.97 6.59
CA TYR A 216 4.46 -19.30 7.08
C TYR A 216 5.12 -20.41 6.26
N THR A 217 4.38 -21.45 5.90
CA THR A 217 4.86 -22.53 5.03
C THR A 217 5.25 -21.98 3.64
N ARG A 218 4.38 -21.21 3.00
CA ARG A 218 4.66 -20.61 1.67
C ARG A 218 5.86 -19.66 1.70
N SER A 219 6.00 -18.84 2.74
CA SER A 219 7.17 -17.97 2.92
C SER A 219 8.46 -18.77 3.03
N LYS A 220 8.46 -19.83 3.84
CA LYS A 220 9.63 -20.71 3.98
C LYS A 220 9.99 -21.38 2.66
N GLU A 221 9.01 -21.98 1.99
CA GLU A 221 9.21 -22.63 0.69
C GLU A 221 9.74 -21.66 -0.37
N ALA A 222 9.24 -20.43 -0.40
CA ALA A 222 9.69 -19.40 -1.33
C ALA A 222 11.14 -18.94 -1.06
N TRP A 223 11.52 -18.81 0.22
CA TRP A 223 12.90 -18.54 0.62
C TRP A 223 13.84 -19.70 0.27
N ASP A 224 13.48 -20.92 0.64
CA ASP A 224 14.24 -22.14 0.34
C ASP A 224 14.42 -22.34 -1.18
N ALA A 225 13.42 -21.97 -1.98
CA ALA A 225 13.46 -22.02 -3.44
C ALA A 225 14.08 -20.79 -4.12
N GLY A 226 14.62 -19.82 -3.35
CA GLY A 226 15.31 -18.64 -3.87
C GLY A 226 14.40 -17.66 -4.64
N LYS A 227 13.09 -17.67 -4.41
CA LYS A 227 12.11 -16.84 -5.15
C LYS A 227 12.32 -15.35 -4.95
N PHE A 228 12.89 -14.95 -3.80
CA PHE A 228 13.13 -13.55 -3.46
C PHE A 228 14.49 -13.00 -3.88
N ALA A 229 15.36 -13.83 -4.48
CA ALA A 229 16.73 -13.44 -4.83
C ALA A 229 16.80 -12.18 -5.71
N ASN A 230 15.79 -11.97 -6.56
CA ASN A 230 15.72 -10.81 -7.44
C ASN A 230 15.04 -9.58 -6.84
N GLU A 231 14.39 -9.67 -5.69
CA GLU A 231 13.79 -8.51 -5.03
C GLU A 231 14.60 -8.02 -3.82
N ILE A 232 15.51 -8.81 -3.26
CA ILE A 232 16.24 -8.45 -2.03
C ILE A 232 17.51 -7.66 -2.33
N THR A 233 17.65 -6.52 -1.64
CA THR A 233 18.91 -5.79 -1.46
C THR A 233 19.41 -6.04 -0.03
N PRO A 234 20.51 -6.78 0.17
CA PRO A 234 21.02 -7.11 1.50
C PRO A 234 21.50 -5.85 2.23
N ILE A 235 21.46 -5.89 3.57
CA ILE A 235 21.89 -4.80 4.45
C ILE A 235 23.11 -5.27 5.25
N THR A 236 24.19 -4.51 5.21
CA THR A 236 25.32 -4.69 6.13
C THR A 236 25.16 -3.73 7.30
N ILE A 237 25.10 -4.27 8.52
CA ILE A 237 25.02 -3.52 9.77
C ILE A 237 26.40 -3.53 10.42
N SER A 238 26.99 -2.33 10.52
CA SER A 238 28.30 -2.13 11.15
C SER A 238 28.13 -1.48 12.52
N VAL A 239 28.62 -2.16 13.57
CA VAL A 239 28.65 -1.64 14.93
C VAL A 239 30.11 -1.54 15.37
N LYS A 240 30.54 -0.36 15.81
CA LYS A 240 31.94 -0.12 16.23
C LYS A 240 32.37 -1.16 17.27
N GLY A 241 33.45 -1.89 16.99
CA GLY A 241 34.00 -2.92 17.85
C GLY A 241 33.32 -4.29 17.74
N LYS A 242 32.41 -4.50 16.79
CA LYS A 242 31.81 -5.81 16.46
C LYS A 242 32.02 -6.12 14.97
N PRO A 243 32.04 -7.40 14.58
CA PRO A 243 32.05 -7.77 13.17
C PRO A 243 30.75 -7.31 12.50
N ASP A 244 30.84 -7.00 11.21
CA ASP A 244 29.69 -6.65 10.40
C ASP A 244 28.69 -7.81 10.32
N VAL A 245 27.40 -7.47 10.41
CA VAL A 245 26.31 -8.44 10.25
C VAL A 245 25.61 -8.17 8.93
N VAL A 246 25.57 -9.15 8.04
CA VAL A 246 24.85 -9.06 6.76
C VAL A 246 23.47 -9.68 6.91
N VAL A 247 22.44 -8.84 6.87
CA VAL A 247 21.04 -9.25 6.83
C VAL A 247 20.64 -9.38 5.37
N LYS A 248 20.36 -10.61 4.92
CA LYS A 248 20.07 -10.96 3.52
C LYS A 248 18.77 -11.73 3.31
N GLU A 249 18.03 -11.96 4.40
CA GLU A 249 16.83 -12.79 4.42
C GLU A 249 15.82 -12.21 5.42
N ASP A 250 14.52 -12.34 5.12
CA ASP A 250 13.46 -11.90 6.03
C ASP A 250 13.58 -12.65 7.38
N GLU A 251 13.34 -11.95 8.48
CA GLU A 251 13.55 -12.50 9.82
C GLU A 251 12.32 -13.28 10.33
N GLU A 252 11.13 -12.76 10.05
CA GLU A 252 9.90 -13.10 10.77
C GLU A 252 9.40 -14.53 10.52
N TYR A 253 9.50 -15.04 9.28
CA TYR A 253 8.88 -16.31 8.90
C TYR A 253 9.50 -17.52 9.62
N LYS A 254 10.68 -17.34 10.24
CA LYS A 254 11.37 -18.34 11.07
C LYS A 254 10.87 -18.36 12.52
N ARG A 255 10.11 -17.34 12.95
CA ARG A 255 9.70 -17.13 14.34
C ARG A 255 8.32 -17.72 14.63
N VAL A 256 8.13 -18.99 14.28
CA VAL A 256 6.84 -19.68 14.44
C VAL A 256 7.01 -21.06 15.06
N ASP A 257 6.06 -21.43 15.92
CA ASP A 257 5.89 -22.79 16.44
C ASP A 257 4.47 -23.24 16.09
N PHE A 258 4.34 -24.05 15.04
CA PHE A 258 3.04 -24.51 14.54
C PHE A 258 2.22 -25.27 15.60
N SER A 259 2.88 -25.94 16.55
CA SER A 259 2.19 -26.67 17.62
C SER A 259 1.52 -25.74 18.65
N LYS A 260 1.94 -24.47 18.69
CA LYS A 260 1.38 -23.43 19.57
C LYS A 260 0.29 -22.61 18.92
N VAL A 261 0.24 -22.51 17.59
CA VAL A 261 -0.74 -21.66 16.87
C VAL A 261 -2.17 -21.87 17.38
N PRO A 262 -2.72 -23.10 17.45
CA PRO A 262 -4.11 -23.30 17.93
C PRO A 262 -4.29 -23.03 19.43
N LYS A 263 -3.19 -22.98 20.21
CA LYS A 263 -3.20 -22.81 21.67
C LYS A 263 -3.09 -21.35 22.11
N LEU A 264 -2.78 -20.45 21.18
CA LEU A 264 -2.65 -19.03 21.50
C LEU A 264 -4.00 -18.43 21.91
N LYS A 265 -3.94 -17.56 22.92
CA LYS A 265 -5.07 -16.73 23.34
C LYS A 265 -5.31 -15.63 22.32
N THR A 266 -6.55 -15.20 22.21
CA THR A 266 -6.94 -14.04 21.41
C THR A 266 -6.51 -12.77 22.12
N VAL A 267 -5.83 -11.87 21.41
CA VAL A 267 -5.11 -10.74 22.03
C VAL A 267 -5.91 -9.44 21.99
N PHE A 268 -6.85 -9.31 21.04
CA PHE A 268 -7.64 -8.09 20.87
C PHE A 268 -9.03 -8.19 21.51
N GLN A 269 -9.63 -9.38 21.56
CA GLN A 269 -10.97 -9.61 22.10
C GLN A 269 -10.97 -10.85 22.99
N LYS A 270 -11.44 -10.70 24.24
CA LYS A 270 -11.49 -11.80 25.22
C LYS A 270 -12.60 -12.79 24.94
N GLU A 271 -13.81 -12.29 24.70
CA GLU A 271 -14.99 -13.13 24.48
C GLU A 271 -15.14 -13.45 23.00
N ASN A 272 -15.16 -14.74 22.64
CA ASN A 272 -15.38 -15.21 21.27
C ASN A 272 -14.45 -14.54 20.23
N GLY A 273 -13.23 -14.19 20.65
CA GLY A 273 -12.21 -13.68 19.74
C GLY A 273 -11.67 -14.77 18.82
N THR A 274 -11.09 -14.37 17.71
CA THR A 274 -10.49 -15.23 16.69
C THR A 274 -9.08 -14.81 16.29
N VAL A 275 -8.72 -13.54 16.53
CA VAL A 275 -7.43 -12.98 16.13
C VAL A 275 -6.39 -13.18 17.23
N THR A 276 -5.24 -13.75 16.85
CA THR A 276 -4.09 -14.04 17.72
C THR A 276 -2.80 -13.43 17.17
N ALA A 277 -1.74 -13.47 17.96
CA ALA A 277 -0.41 -13.04 17.50
C ALA A 277 0.12 -13.86 16.30
N ALA A 278 -0.34 -15.11 16.09
CA ALA A 278 0.15 -15.94 14.98
C ALA A 278 -0.63 -15.72 13.67
N ASN A 279 -1.88 -15.25 13.75
CA ASN A 279 -2.74 -15.05 12.58
C ASN A 279 -3.00 -13.55 12.27
N ALA A 280 -2.24 -12.67 12.94
CA ALA A 280 -2.13 -11.25 12.67
C ALA A 280 -0.74 -10.95 12.11
N SER A 281 -0.60 -9.86 11.35
CA SER A 281 0.73 -9.36 11.00
C SER A 281 1.49 -8.86 12.22
N THR A 282 2.82 -8.99 12.18
CA THR A 282 3.72 -8.47 13.23
C THR A 282 4.13 -7.02 12.98
N LEU A 283 4.82 -6.42 13.96
CA LEU A 283 5.47 -5.12 13.83
C LEU A 283 6.88 -5.32 13.27
N ASN A 284 7.30 -4.51 12.30
CA ASN A 284 8.52 -4.78 11.54
C ASN A 284 9.20 -3.53 11.00
N ASP A 285 10.44 -3.73 10.54
CA ASP A 285 11.26 -2.72 9.89
C ASP A 285 11.55 -3.14 8.44
N GLY A 286 11.47 -2.21 7.49
CA GLY A 286 11.83 -2.49 6.10
C GLY A 286 11.52 -1.36 5.13
N ALA A 287 12.08 -1.46 3.92
CA ALA A 287 11.79 -0.54 2.81
C ALA A 287 11.73 -1.27 1.47
N ALA A 288 10.96 -0.72 0.53
CA ALA A 288 10.83 -1.18 -0.84
C ALA A 288 10.79 0.02 -1.80
N ALA A 289 11.37 -0.13 -2.98
CA ALA A 289 11.41 0.90 -4.02
C ALA A 289 11.27 0.28 -5.42
N VAL A 290 10.64 1.03 -6.32
CA VAL A 290 10.53 0.73 -7.74
C VAL A 290 11.03 1.93 -8.55
N VAL A 291 11.72 1.67 -9.65
CA VAL A 291 12.00 2.67 -10.68
C VAL A 291 10.86 2.62 -11.71
N LEU A 292 10.16 3.73 -11.83
CA LEU A 292 9.06 3.94 -12.76
C LEU A 292 9.50 4.90 -13.86
N MET A 293 9.07 4.66 -15.09
CA MET A 293 9.29 5.59 -16.19
C MET A 293 8.19 5.49 -17.23
N THR A 294 8.12 6.46 -18.14
CA THR A 294 7.31 6.31 -19.35
C THR A 294 7.94 5.26 -20.28
N ALA A 295 7.12 4.64 -21.13
CA ALA A 295 7.62 3.69 -22.13
C ALA A 295 8.69 4.33 -23.06
N GLU A 296 8.51 5.61 -23.41
CA GLU A 296 9.45 6.38 -24.23
C GLU A 296 10.78 6.60 -23.52
N ALA A 297 10.76 6.89 -22.21
CA ALA A 297 11.98 7.04 -21.41
C ALA A 297 12.74 5.71 -21.30
N ALA A 298 12.04 4.58 -21.16
CA ALA A 298 12.66 3.26 -21.17
C ALA A 298 13.38 2.97 -22.49
N GLN A 299 12.77 3.34 -23.62
CA GLN A 299 13.41 3.24 -24.94
C GLN A 299 14.61 4.18 -25.07
N ARG A 300 14.48 5.45 -24.66
CA ARG A 300 15.55 6.45 -24.66
C ARG A 300 16.78 5.98 -23.87
N LEU A 301 16.54 5.39 -22.70
CA LEU A 301 17.58 4.88 -21.81
C LEU A 301 18.04 3.46 -22.14
N LYS A 302 17.43 2.81 -23.14
CA LYS A 302 17.74 1.44 -23.59
C LYS A 302 17.67 0.41 -22.46
N VAL A 303 16.73 0.58 -21.55
CA VAL A 303 16.48 -0.36 -20.44
C VAL A 303 15.28 -1.24 -20.75
N LYS A 304 15.29 -2.47 -20.25
CA LYS A 304 14.20 -3.43 -20.43
C LYS A 304 13.18 -3.29 -19.30
N PRO A 305 11.92 -2.90 -19.60
CA PRO A 305 10.84 -2.94 -18.62
C PRO A 305 10.59 -4.34 -18.03
N LEU A 306 10.25 -4.40 -16.74
CA LEU A 306 9.80 -5.62 -16.06
C LEU A 306 8.30 -5.82 -16.17
N ALA A 307 7.52 -4.74 -16.06
CA ALA A 307 6.06 -4.78 -16.04
C ALA A 307 5.48 -3.43 -16.43
N ARG A 308 4.22 -3.41 -16.87
CA ARG A 308 3.42 -2.21 -17.13
C ARG A 308 2.42 -2.00 -16.02
N ILE A 309 2.24 -0.76 -15.57
CA ILE A 309 1.16 -0.40 -14.63
C ILE A 309 -0.12 -0.20 -15.45
N ALA A 310 -1.04 -1.16 -15.37
CA ALA A 310 -2.20 -1.22 -16.24
C ALA A 310 -3.40 -0.42 -15.71
N ALA A 311 -3.66 -0.50 -14.40
CA ALA A 311 -4.72 0.25 -13.74
C ALA A 311 -4.49 0.30 -12.23
N PHE A 312 -5.08 1.29 -11.57
CA PHE A 312 -5.10 1.38 -10.12
C PHE A 312 -6.34 2.12 -9.64
N ALA A 313 -6.75 1.86 -8.40
CA ALA A 313 -7.90 2.52 -7.79
C ALA A 313 -7.79 2.55 -6.27
N ASP A 314 -8.48 3.52 -5.68
CA ASP A 314 -8.76 3.57 -4.25
C ASP A 314 -10.25 3.28 -3.98
N ALA A 315 -10.53 2.68 -2.84
CA ALA A 315 -11.88 2.57 -2.28
C ALA A 315 -11.86 2.86 -0.78
N ALA A 316 -13.01 3.20 -0.23
CA ALA A 316 -13.20 3.38 1.19
C ALA A 316 -14.59 2.91 1.59
N VAL A 317 -14.70 2.37 2.80
CA VAL A 317 -15.91 1.95 3.50
C VAL A 317 -15.85 2.50 4.92
N ASP A 318 -16.75 2.04 5.80
CA ASP A 318 -16.70 2.38 7.22
C ASP A 318 -15.30 2.05 7.83
N PRO A 319 -14.73 2.92 8.68
CA PRO A 319 -13.46 2.67 9.35
C PRO A 319 -13.30 1.28 9.97
N ILE A 320 -14.34 0.76 10.64
CA ILE A 320 -14.29 -0.57 11.28
C ILE A 320 -14.27 -1.73 10.27
N ASP A 321 -14.71 -1.46 9.03
CA ASP A 321 -14.85 -2.43 7.95
C ASP A 321 -13.69 -2.34 6.93
N PHE A 322 -12.56 -1.73 7.31
CA PHE A 322 -11.34 -1.72 6.48
C PHE A 322 -10.92 -3.10 5.95
N PRO A 323 -11.13 -4.24 6.64
CA PRO A 323 -10.79 -5.57 6.08
C PRO A 323 -11.51 -5.87 4.76
N LEU A 324 -12.68 -5.27 4.54
CA LEU A 324 -13.51 -5.47 3.36
C LEU A 324 -13.16 -4.48 2.23
N ALA A 325 -12.49 -3.37 2.54
CA ALA A 325 -12.19 -2.31 1.58
C ALA A 325 -11.48 -2.79 0.28
N PRO A 326 -10.54 -3.76 0.32
CA PRO A 326 -9.89 -4.25 -0.90
C PRO A 326 -10.89 -4.89 -1.88
N ALA A 327 -11.93 -5.56 -1.39
CA ALA A 327 -12.99 -6.15 -2.21
C ALA A 327 -13.83 -5.09 -2.97
N TYR A 328 -13.73 -3.82 -2.59
CA TYR A 328 -14.33 -2.70 -3.32
C TYR A 328 -13.34 -1.98 -4.24
N ALA A 329 -12.03 -2.03 -3.94
CA ALA A 329 -11.00 -1.46 -4.81
C ALA A 329 -10.73 -2.36 -6.02
N VAL A 330 -10.67 -3.68 -5.83
CA VAL A 330 -10.39 -4.67 -6.87
C VAL A 330 -11.36 -4.57 -8.06
N PRO A 331 -12.70 -4.57 -7.88
CA PRO A 331 -13.63 -4.48 -9.01
C PRO A 331 -13.49 -3.17 -9.79
N LYS A 332 -13.09 -2.06 -9.15
CA LYS A 332 -12.84 -0.80 -9.86
C LYS A 332 -11.64 -0.93 -10.79
N VAL A 333 -10.54 -1.52 -10.31
CA VAL A 333 -9.34 -1.76 -11.12
C VAL A 333 -9.64 -2.67 -12.30
N LEU A 334 -10.31 -3.79 -12.06
CA LEU A 334 -10.72 -4.73 -13.12
C LEU A 334 -11.61 -4.03 -14.17
N LYS A 335 -12.60 -3.25 -13.73
CA LYS A 335 -13.46 -2.46 -14.61
C LYS A 335 -12.69 -1.43 -15.43
N TYR A 336 -11.71 -0.73 -14.84
CA TYR A 336 -10.89 0.25 -15.55
C TYR A 336 -9.99 -0.40 -16.61
N ALA A 337 -9.46 -1.58 -16.30
CA ALA A 337 -8.64 -2.37 -17.22
C ALA A 337 -9.47 -3.16 -18.27
N GLY A 338 -10.78 -3.28 -18.07
CA GLY A 338 -11.64 -4.12 -18.92
C GLY A 338 -11.38 -5.62 -18.74
N LEU A 339 -10.86 -6.04 -17.58
CA LEU A 339 -10.55 -7.42 -17.25
C LEU A 339 -11.58 -8.02 -16.28
N LYS A 340 -11.58 -9.34 -16.18
CA LYS A 340 -12.32 -10.11 -15.20
C LYS A 340 -11.36 -10.71 -14.16
N LYS A 341 -11.92 -11.21 -13.05
CA LYS A 341 -11.11 -11.84 -11.98
C LYS A 341 -10.41 -13.11 -12.46
N GLU A 342 -10.95 -13.79 -13.46
CA GLU A 342 -10.38 -15.00 -14.04
C GLU A 342 -9.09 -14.72 -14.84
N ASP A 343 -8.94 -13.50 -15.36
CA ASP A 343 -7.77 -13.07 -16.14
C ASP A 343 -6.54 -12.81 -15.25
N ILE A 344 -6.72 -12.78 -13.93
CA ILE A 344 -5.65 -12.53 -12.98
C ILE A 344 -4.94 -13.85 -12.65
N ALA A 345 -3.64 -13.88 -12.93
CA ALA A 345 -2.78 -15.03 -12.67
C ALA A 345 -2.37 -15.11 -11.20
N MET A 346 -2.08 -13.96 -10.58
CA MET A 346 -1.61 -13.87 -9.20
C MET A 346 -2.23 -12.68 -8.46
N TRP A 347 -2.65 -12.94 -7.22
CA TRP A 347 -3.22 -11.95 -6.33
C TRP A 347 -2.28 -11.73 -5.14
N GLU A 348 -1.95 -10.48 -4.88
CA GLU A 348 -1.34 -10.08 -3.62
C GLU A 348 -2.37 -9.29 -2.80
N VAL A 349 -3.01 -9.94 -1.84
CA VAL A 349 -3.92 -9.29 -0.89
C VAL A 349 -3.17 -9.16 0.41
N ASN A 350 -2.75 -7.94 0.78
CA ASN A 350 -1.89 -7.76 1.94
C ASN A 350 -2.49 -8.36 3.21
N GLU A 351 -1.71 -9.21 3.88
CA GLU A 351 -2.14 -9.99 5.03
C GLU A 351 -2.03 -9.20 6.33
N ALA A 352 -2.75 -8.07 6.47
CA ALA A 352 -2.77 -7.34 7.74
C ALA A 352 -3.26 -8.25 8.89
N PHE A 353 -4.23 -9.10 8.58
CA PHE A 353 -4.66 -10.23 9.40
C PHE A 353 -5.11 -11.36 8.47
N SER A 354 -5.04 -12.63 8.90
CA SER A 354 -5.56 -13.76 8.12
C SER A 354 -7.01 -13.55 7.69
N VAL A 355 -7.84 -12.95 8.57
CA VAL A 355 -9.25 -12.63 8.26
C VAL A 355 -9.41 -11.68 7.07
N VAL A 356 -8.47 -10.76 6.83
CA VAL A 356 -8.54 -9.82 5.68
C VAL A 356 -8.48 -10.62 4.38
N VAL A 357 -7.55 -11.57 4.27
CA VAL A 357 -7.40 -12.35 3.06
C VAL A 357 -8.59 -13.29 2.86
N LEU A 358 -9.01 -13.99 3.92
CA LEU A 358 -10.16 -14.89 3.87
C LEU A 358 -11.45 -14.15 3.49
N ALA A 359 -11.67 -12.94 4.03
CA ALA A 359 -12.80 -12.10 3.67
C ALA A 359 -12.78 -11.72 2.18
N ASN A 360 -11.62 -11.33 1.65
CA ASN A 360 -11.48 -10.95 0.25
C ASN A 360 -11.61 -12.13 -0.71
N ILE A 361 -11.04 -13.30 -0.37
CA ILE A 361 -11.26 -14.56 -1.11
C ILE A 361 -12.75 -14.86 -1.21
N LYS A 362 -13.47 -14.78 -0.08
CA LYS A 362 -14.91 -15.05 -0.01
C LYS A 362 -15.74 -14.04 -0.81
N MET A 363 -15.47 -12.75 -0.67
CA MET A 363 -16.26 -11.69 -1.32
C MET A 363 -16.01 -11.58 -2.83
N LEU A 364 -14.76 -11.78 -3.27
CA LEU A 364 -14.40 -11.73 -4.68
C LEU A 364 -14.63 -13.08 -5.39
N GLU A 365 -14.80 -14.15 -4.60
CA GLU A 365 -14.91 -15.54 -5.08
C GLU A 365 -13.75 -15.87 -6.04
N ILE A 366 -12.52 -15.72 -5.52
CA ILE A 366 -11.26 -15.97 -6.25
C ILE A 366 -10.59 -17.24 -5.74
N ASP A 367 -9.80 -17.86 -6.61
CA ASP A 367 -9.07 -19.09 -6.30
C ASP A 367 -7.99 -18.85 -5.22
N PRO A 368 -8.11 -19.47 -4.03
CA PRO A 368 -7.12 -19.33 -2.96
C PRO A 368 -5.70 -19.78 -3.36
N GLN A 369 -5.55 -20.64 -4.37
CA GLN A 369 -4.25 -21.10 -4.83
C GLN A 369 -3.47 -20.03 -5.60
N LYS A 370 -4.13 -18.97 -6.06
CA LYS A 370 -3.53 -17.82 -6.73
C LYS A 370 -3.27 -16.63 -5.80
N VAL A 371 -3.63 -16.73 -4.51
CA VAL A 371 -3.54 -15.63 -3.54
C VAL A 371 -2.32 -15.82 -2.64
N ASN A 372 -1.47 -14.79 -2.56
CA ASN A 372 -0.30 -14.72 -1.67
C ASN A 372 0.56 -15.98 -1.74
N VAL A 373 0.89 -16.40 -2.97
CA VAL A 373 1.42 -17.74 -3.24
C VAL A 373 2.79 -18.00 -2.62
N HIS A 374 3.54 -16.94 -2.29
CA HIS A 374 4.84 -16.97 -1.62
C HIS A 374 4.76 -16.44 -0.17
N GLY A 375 3.58 -16.48 0.42
CA GLY A 375 3.27 -15.95 1.76
C GLY A 375 3.17 -14.41 1.76
N GLY A 376 2.87 -13.84 2.92
CA GLY A 376 2.69 -12.39 3.03
C GLY A 376 2.93 -11.86 4.43
N ALA A 377 2.24 -10.77 4.76
CA ALA A 377 2.51 -9.97 5.95
C ALA A 377 2.24 -10.68 7.30
N VAL A 378 1.46 -11.77 7.33
CA VAL A 378 1.29 -12.58 8.55
C VAL A 378 2.59 -13.30 8.91
N SER A 379 3.35 -13.77 7.92
CA SER A 379 4.58 -14.54 8.14
C SER A 379 5.86 -13.78 7.87
N LEU A 380 5.88 -12.87 6.88
CA LEU A 380 7.04 -12.06 6.51
C LEU A 380 7.15 -10.78 7.35
N GLY A 381 6.03 -10.33 7.95
CA GLY A 381 5.95 -9.10 8.71
C GLY A 381 5.37 -7.91 7.94
N HIS A 382 4.98 -6.85 8.67
CA HIS A 382 4.26 -5.70 8.14
C HIS A 382 4.84 -4.33 8.57
N PRO A 383 5.96 -3.88 7.97
CA PRO A 383 6.34 -2.47 8.05
C PRO A 383 5.30 -1.67 7.26
N ILE A 384 4.43 -0.94 7.98
CA ILE A 384 3.14 -0.47 7.46
C ILE A 384 3.28 0.45 6.24
N GLY A 385 4.26 1.36 6.22
CA GLY A 385 4.53 2.24 5.08
C GLY A 385 5.13 1.54 3.86
N MET A 386 5.81 0.40 4.05
CA MET A 386 6.53 -0.35 3.01
C MET A 386 5.67 -1.38 2.29
N SER A 387 4.74 -2.03 3.00
CA SER A 387 4.11 -3.26 2.53
C SER A 387 3.31 -3.11 1.24
N GLY A 388 2.67 -1.95 1.02
CA GLY A 388 1.98 -1.67 -0.25
C GLY A 388 2.92 -1.62 -1.46
N ALA A 389 4.16 -1.18 -1.28
CA ALA A 389 5.17 -1.24 -2.34
C ALA A 389 5.76 -2.65 -2.48
N ARG A 390 6.03 -3.34 -1.36
CA ARG A 390 6.54 -4.72 -1.33
C ARG A 390 5.73 -5.68 -2.20
N ILE A 391 4.41 -5.64 -2.09
CA ILE A 391 3.55 -6.56 -2.85
C ILE A 391 3.54 -6.26 -4.36
N VAL A 392 3.73 -4.99 -4.74
CA VAL A 392 3.92 -4.62 -6.16
C VAL A 392 5.30 -5.06 -6.65
N VAL A 393 6.35 -4.88 -5.84
CA VAL A 393 7.69 -5.41 -6.11
C VAL A 393 7.63 -6.91 -6.36
N HIS A 394 6.90 -7.64 -5.51
CA HIS A 394 6.81 -9.08 -5.62
C HIS A 394 6.13 -9.53 -6.92
N LEU A 395 4.97 -8.96 -7.26
CA LEU A 395 4.30 -9.26 -8.53
C LEU A 395 5.20 -8.97 -9.73
N ALA A 396 5.98 -7.89 -9.69
CA ALA A 396 6.88 -7.52 -10.79
C ALA A 396 7.98 -8.55 -11.04
N HIS A 397 8.30 -9.43 -10.08
CA HIS A 397 9.26 -10.52 -10.22
C HIS A 397 8.62 -11.90 -10.38
N ALA A 398 7.50 -12.15 -9.69
CA ALA A 398 6.90 -13.48 -9.58
C ALA A 398 6.02 -13.86 -10.78
N LEU A 399 5.42 -12.87 -11.46
CA LEU A 399 4.63 -13.09 -12.67
C LEU A 399 5.49 -13.56 -13.85
N LYS A 400 4.90 -14.37 -14.73
CA LYS A 400 5.48 -14.74 -16.03
C LYS A 400 5.04 -13.75 -17.10
N GLN A 401 5.80 -13.65 -18.19
CA GLN A 401 5.53 -12.73 -19.30
C GLN A 401 4.08 -12.87 -19.81
N GLY A 402 3.38 -11.75 -19.94
CA GLY A 402 1.98 -11.67 -20.38
C GLY A 402 0.94 -11.91 -19.27
N GLU A 403 1.35 -12.33 -18.07
CA GLU A 403 0.42 -12.52 -16.95
C GLU A 403 0.05 -11.18 -16.29
N PHE A 404 -1.21 -11.08 -15.88
CA PHE A 404 -1.71 -10.01 -15.03
C PHE A 404 -1.63 -10.40 -13.56
N GLY A 405 -1.10 -9.49 -12.73
CA GLY A 405 -1.14 -9.60 -11.29
C GLY A 405 -1.84 -8.41 -10.65
N LEU A 406 -2.63 -8.65 -9.62
CA LEU A 406 -3.39 -7.63 -8.93
C LEU A 406 -3.02 -7.59 -7.44
N ALA A 407 -2.40 -6.50 -7.03
CA ALA A 407 -2.09 -6.21 -5.63
C ALA A 407 -3.19 -5.34 -5.01
N SER A 408 -3.59 -5.64 -3.78
CA SER A 408 -4.52 -4.82 -3.01
C SER A 408 -4.14 -4.80 -1.53
N ILE A 409 -4.35 -3.65 -0.90
CA ILE A 409 -3.97 -3.41 0.49
C ILE A 409 -5.01 -2.53 1.18
N CYS A 410 -5.51 -3.00 2.32
CA CYS A 410 -6.37 -2.20 3.19
C CYS A 410 -5.55 -1.18 3.99
N ASN A 411 -6.19 -0.15 4.53
CA ASN A 411 -5.55 0.83 5.40
C ASN A 411 -6.49 1.28 6.52
N GLY A 412 -5.94 1.59 7.70
CA GLY A 412 -6.69 2.15 8.83
C GLY A 412 -7.51 3.38 8.41
N GLY A 413 -8.69 3.54 9.02
CA GLY A 413 -9.69 4.53 8.60
C GLY A 413 -10.63 4.06 7.48
N GLY A 414 -10.62 2.77 7.11
CA GLY A 414 -11.63 2.17 6.21
C GLY A 414 -11.26 2.15 4.73
N GLY A 415 -10.01 2.47 4.38
CA GLY A 415 -9.57 2.58 2.99
C GLY A 415 -8.93 1.32 2.42
N ALA A 416 -8.79 1.28 1.10
CA ALA A 416 -7.89 0.38 0.39
C ALA A 416 -7.32 1.04 -0.87
N SER A 417 -6.19 0.52 -1.33
CA SER A 417 -5.60 0.79 -2.64
C SER A 417 -5.41 -0.53 -3.38
N ALA A 418 -5.57 -0.52 -4.70
CA ALA A 418 -5.30 -1.66 -5.55
C ALA A 418 -4.57 -1.24 -6.83
N VAL A 419 -3.61 -2.04 -7.28
CA VAL A 419 -2.80 -1.84 -8.48
C VAL A 419 -2.77 -3.14 -9.29
N LEU A 420 -3.07 -3.03 -10.58
CA LEU A 420 -2.92 -4.09 -11.57
C LEU A 420 -1.65 -3.82 -12.38
N ILE A 421 -0.81 -4.84 -12.50
CA ILE A 421 0.34 -4.82 -13.40
C ILE A 421 0.26 -5.97 -14.40
N GLU A 422 0.85 -5.75 -15.57
CA GLU A 422 1.07 -6.76 -16.61
C GLU A 422 2.56 -7.01 -16.73
N LYS A 423 2.98 -8.27 -16.65
CA LYS A 423 4.40 -8.62 -16.81
C LYS A 423 4.81 -8.54 -18.27
N LEU A 424 5.93 -7.86 -18.55
CA LEU A 424 6.45 -7.61 -19.90
C LEU A 424 7.55 -8.60 -20.32
#